data_AF-A0A1S1L1D9-F1
#
_entry.id   AF-A0A1S1L1D9-F1
#
_cell.length_a   1.000
_cell.length_b   1.000
_cell.length_c   1.000
_cell.angle_alpha   90.00
_cell.angle_beta   90.00
_cell.angle_gamma   90.00
#
_symmetry.space_group_name_H-M   'P 1'
#
loop_
_entity.id
_entity.type
_entity.pdbx_description
1 polymer ?
#
loop_
_entity_poly.entity_id
_entity_poly.type
_entity_poly.pdbx_seq_one_letter_code
_entity_poly.pdbx_strand_id
1 'polypeptide(L)'
;MILNVVPEGLTAAGAAVEALTARLAAVHAAAAPVIGAVVPPAADPVSIQSAALFSAHGIERIGAGTGAAYQLGRAGIGTAEAATSYTVGDMHAAATYMPGFA
;
A
#
# COMPACT_ATOMS: atom_id res chain seq x y z
N MET A 1 -3.06 -14.76 -26.65
CA MET A 1 -3.22 -14.84 -25.19
C MET A 1 -4.47 -14.06 -24.83
N ILE A 2 -5.44 -14.66 -24.13
CA ILE A 2 -6.69 -14.00 -23.70
C ILE A 2 -6.60 -13.84 -22.18
N LEU A 3 -6.78 -12.63 -21.67
CA LEU A 3 -6.79 -12.33 -20.24
C LEU A 3 -8.24 -12.30 -19.76
N ASN A 4 -8.57 -13.13 -18.78
CA ASN A 4 -9.90 -13.15 -18.15
C ASN A 4 -9.90 -12.13 -16.99
N VAL A 5 -10.23 -10.88 -17.30
CA VAL A 5 -10.27 -9.78 -16.33
C VAL A 5 -11.70 -9.34 -16.08
N VAL A 6 -12.02 -9.07 -14.81
CA VAL A 6 -13.32 -8.54 -14.39
C VAL A 6 -13.09 -7.13 -13.83
N PRO A 7 -13.49 -6.06 -14.55
CA PRO A 7 -13.19 -4.68 -14.16
C PRO A 7 -13.74 -4.28 -12.78
N GLU A 8 -14.90 -4.81 -12.39
CA GLU A 8 -15.50 -4.59 -11.08
C GLU A 8 -14.64 -5.18 -9.96
N GLY A 9 -14.04 -6.35 -10.21
CA GLY A 9 -13.11 -7.00 -9.30
C GLY A 9 -11.83 -6.18 -9.10
N LEU A 10 -11.32 -5.55 -10.17
CA LEU A 10 -10.18 -4.63 -10.09
C LEU A 10 -10.54 -3.36 -9.30
N THR A 11 -11.74 -2.81 -9.51
CA THR A 11 -12.21 -1.64 -8.76
C THR A 11 -12.31 -1.94 -7.26
N ALA A 12 -12.89 -3.09 -6.90
CA ALA A 12 -12.97 -3.54 -5.52
C ALA A 12 -11.58 -3.80 -4.90
N ALA A 13 -10.66 -4.39 -5.67
CA ALA A 13 -9.28 -4.60 -5.24
C ALA A 13 -8.55 -3.28 -5.01
N GLY A 14 -8.72 -2.29 -5.89
CA GLY A 14 -8.14 -0.95 -5.73
C GLY A 14 -8.58 -0.28 -4.42
N ALA A 15 -9.89 -0.31 -4.13
CA ALA A 15 -10.43 0.22 -2.86
C ALA A 15 -9.89 -0.52 -1.63
N ALA A 16 -9.75 -1.85 -1.70
CA ALA A 16 -9.16 -2.63 -0.62
C ALA A 16 -7.68 -2.29 -0.39
N VAL A 17 -6.91 -2.05 -1.45
CA VAL A 17 -5.51 -1.63 -1.39
C VAL A 17 -5.37 -0.23 -0.79
N GLU A 18 -6.26 0.70 -1.13
CA GLU A 18 -6.31 2.04 -0.52
C GLU A 18 -6.57 1.94 1.00
N ALA A 19 -7.58 1.17 1.40
CA ALA A 19 -7.89 0.94 2.81
C ALA A 19 -6.72 0.29 3.57
N LEU A 20 -6.05 -0.68 2.96
CA LEU A 20 -4.86 -1.31 3.54
C LEU A 20 -3.70 -0.33 3.67
N THR A 21 -3.50 0.55 2.68
CA THR A 21 -2.49 1.60 2.70
C THR A 21 -2.73 2.57 3.87
N ALA A 22 -3.96 3.05 4.02
CA ALA A 22 -4.34 3.93 5.13
C ALA A 22 -4.12 3.26 6.50
N ARG A 23 -4.52 1.99 6.63
CA ARG A 23 -4.31 1.22 7.87
C ARG A 23 -2.82 1.03 8.17
N LEU A 24 -2.02 0.70 7.17
CA LEU A 24 -0.57 0.50 7.34
C LEU A 24 0.12 1.78 7.82
N ALA A 25 -0.22 2.92 7.21
CA ALA A 25 0.29 4.23 7.60
C ALA A 25 -0.11 4.60 9.04
N ALA A 26 -1.39 4.41 9.39
CA ALA A 26 -1.89 4.70 10.73
C ALA A 26 -1.20 3.86 11.82
N VAL A 27 -1.05 2.55 11.58
CA VAL A 27 -0.41 1.64 12.54
C VAL A 27 1.08 1.97 12.71
N HIS A 28 1.80 2.28 11.62
CA HIS A 28 3.21 2.68 11.73
C HIS A 28 3.39 4.02 12.43
N ALA A 29 2.52 5.00 12.16
CA ALA A 29 2.54 6.28 12.85
C ALA A 29 2.30 6.12 14.37
N ALA A 30 1.36 5.26 14.76
CA ALA A 30 1.09 4.96 16.17
C ALA A 30 2.25 4.22 16.86
N ALA A 31 2.96 3.34 16.14
CA ALA A 31 4.08 2.59 16.69
C ALA A 31 5.38 3.41 16.76
N ALA A 32 5.53 4.44 15.91
CA ALA A 32 6.75 5.23 15.78
C ALA A 32 7.36 5.72 17.10
N PRO A 33 6.61 6.37 18.02
CA PRO A 33 7.17 6.84 19.28
C PRO A 33 7.59 5.71 20.23
N VAL A 34 6.97 4.54 20.12
CA VAL A 34 7.26 3.39 21.00
C VAL A 34 8.55 2.69 20.59
N ILE A 35 8.78 2.53 19.29
CA ILE A 35 9.92 1.75 18.78
C ILE A 35 11.13 2.63 18.43
N GLY A 36 10.92 3.91 18.11
CA GLY A 36 12.00 4.82 17.71
C GLY A 36 12.71 5.53 18.85
N ALA A 37 12.21 5.44 20.09
CA ALA A 37 12.72 6.17 21.24
C ALA A 37 12.73 5.30 22.51
N VAL A 38 13.50 4.20 22.48
CA VAL A 38 13.62 3.28 23.61
C VAL A 38 14.52 3.88 24.69
N VAL A 39 14.02 3.92 25.93
CA VAL A 39 14.75 4.42 27.09
C VAL A 39 15.54 3.27 27.75
N PRO A 40 16.83 3.45 28.11
CA PRO A 40 17.59 2.45 28.84
C PRO A 40 16.95 2.09 30.19
N PRO A 41 16.87 0.80 30.57
CA PRO A 41 16.33 0.40 31.86
C PRO A 41 17.27 0.70 33.03
N ALA A 42 18.58 0.83 32.77
CA ALA A 42 19.61 1.17 33.74
C ALA A 42 20.76 1.96 33.08
N ALA A 43 21.63 2.53 33.91
CA ALA A 43 22.76 3.37 33.46
C ALA A 43 24.03 2.58 33.11
N ASP A 44 23.98 1.25 33.13
CA ASP A 44 25.13 0.44 32.73
C ASP A 44 25.33 0.49 31.19
N PRO A 45 26.57 0.26 30.70
CA PRO A 45 26.87 0.37 29.27
C PRO A 45 26.02 -0.55 28.38
N VAL A 46 25.63 -1.74 28.85
CA VAL A 46 24.85 -2.71 28.06
C VAL A 46 23.43 -2.23 27.88
N SER A 47 22.80 -1.70 28.94
CA SER A 47 21.46 -1.11 28.89
C SER A 47 21.40 0.08 27.92
N ILE A 48 22.40 0.98 27.98
CA ILE A 48 22.47 2.14 27.09
C ILE A 48 22.65 1.71 25.63
N GLN A 49 23.59 0.80 25.37
CA GLN A 49 23.85 0.29 24.02
C GLN A 49 22.62 -0.42 23.44
N SER A 50 21.96 -1.25 24.22
CA SER A 50 20.78 -2.00 23.78
C SER A 50 19.63 -1.07 23.40
N ALA A 51 19.33 -0.07 24.24
CA ALA A 51 18.29 0.92 23.96
C ALA A 51 18.59 1.75 22.70
N ALA A 52 19.85 2.14 22.48
CA ALA A 52 20.27 2.82 21.26
C ALA A 52 20.10 1.94 20.01
N LEU A 53 20.49 0.67 20.07
CA LEU A 53 20.34 -0.27 18.96
C LEU A 53 18.86 -0.55 18.64
N PHE A 54 18.01 -0.74 19.64
CA PHE A 54 16.57 -0.92 19.44
C PHE A 54 15.92 0.31 18.83
N SER A 55 16.30 1.52 19.29
CA SER A 55 15.81 2.77 18.71
C SER A 55 16.20 2.91 17.24
N ALA A 56 17.45 2.60 16.89
CA ALA A 56 17.92 2.62 15.50
C ALA A 56 17.14 1.63 14.61
N HIS A 57 16.96 0.38 15.07
CA HIS A 57 16.14 -0.61 14.35
C HIS A 57 14.68 -0.18 14.23
N GLY A 58 14.12 0.46 15.26
CA GLY A 58 12.79 1.04 15.23
C GLY A 58 12.64 2.09 14.13
N ILE A 59 13.61 3.00 14.02
CA ILE A 59 13.65 4.04 12.97
C ILE A 59 13.72 3.42 11.57
N GLU A 60 14.57 2.40 11.37
CA GLU A 60 14.63 1.67 10.09
C GLU A 60 13.28 1.03 9.73
N ARG A 61 12.60 0.42 10.72
CA ARG A 61 11.28 -0.21 10.52
C ARG A 61 10.20 0.82 10.18
N ILE A 62 10.22 1.99 10.81
CA ILE A 62 9.33 3.11 10.48
C ILE A 62 9.55 3.52 9.02
N GLY A 63 10.81 3.71 8.61
CA GLY A 63 11.16 4.04 7.23
C GLY A 63 10.66 2.99 6.23
N ALA A 64 10.88 1.70 6.53
CA ALA A 64 10.38 0.60 5.72
C ALA A 64 8.84 0.57 5.63
N GLY A 65 8.14 0.87 6.73
CA GLY A 65 6.69 0.98 6.77
C GLY A 65 6.15 2.10 5.88
N THR A 66 6.77 3.28 5.94
CA THR A 66 6.44 4.41 5.07
C THR A 66 6.67 4.08 3.60
N GLY A 67 7.81 3.45 3.27
CA GLY A 67 8.11 3.00 1.91
C GLY A 67 7.11 1.97 1.39
N ALA A 68 6.68 1.03 2.24
CA ALA A 68 5.67 0.05 1.89
C ALA A 68 4.30 0.69 1.63
N ALA A 69 3.88 1.64 2.48
CA ALA A 69 2.64 2.38 2.28
C ALA A 69 2.66 3.18 0.97
N TYR A 70 3.78 3.84 0.64
CA TYR A 70 3.94 4.53 -0.63
C TYR A 70 3.79 3.60 -1.85
N GLN A 71 4.47 2.45 -1.83
CA GLN A 71 4.40 1.52 -2.96
C GLN A 71 3.04 0.84 -3.09
N LEU A 72 2.38 0.56 -1.97
CA LEU A 72 1.03 0.02 -1.96
C LEU A 72 0.01 1.02 -2.52
N GLY A 73 0.13 2.30 -2.15
CA GLY A 73 -0.68 3.38 -2.73
C GLY A 73 -0.48 3.50 -4.24
N ARG A 74 0.77 3.46 -4.71
CA ARG A 74 1.07 3.46 -6.16
C ARG A 74 0.47 2.26 -6.89
N ALA A 75 0.52 1.07 -6.28
CA ALA A 75 -0.10 -0.14 -6.84
C ALA A 75 -1.64 -0.04 -6.88
N GLY A 76 -2.24 0.59 -5.87
CA GLY A 76 -3.69 0.86 -5.83
C GLY A 76 -4.14 1.74 -7.00
N ILE A 77 -3.40 2.83 -7.27
CA ILE A 77 -3.65 3.70 -8.43
C ILE A 77 -3.58 2.90 -9.73
N GLY A 78 -2.51 2.13 -9.95
CA GLY A 78 -2.37 1.31 -11.16
C GLY A 78 -3.47 0.26 -11.32
N THR A 79 -4.00 -0.26 -10.21
CA THR A 79 -5.14 -1.20 -10.23
C THR A 79 -6.44 -0.51 -10.66
N ALA A 80 -6.68 0.71 -10.18
CA ALA A 80 -7.84 1.52 -10.57
C ALA A 80 -7.76 1.99 -12.05
N GLU A 81 -6.57 2.36 -12.51
CA GLU A 81 -6.30 2.68 -13.91
C GLU A 81 -6.55 1.46 -14.81
N ALA A 82 -6.08 0.27 -14.40
CA ALA A 82 -6.35 -0.98 -15.10
C ALA A 82 -7.86 -1.29 -15.15
N ALA A 83 -8.59 -1.12 -14.04
CA ALA A 83 -10.05 -1.30 -14.01
C ALA A 83 -10.75 -0.41 -15.04
N THR A 84 -10.35 0.86 -15.13
CA THR A 84 -10.87 1.82 -16.11
C THR A 84 -10.53 1.38 -17.54
N SER A 85 -9.28 0.97 -17.78
CA SER A 85 -8.82 0.54 -19.10
C SER A 85 -9.58 -0.69 -19.61
N TYR A 86 -9.80 -1.69 -18.76
CA TYR A 86 -10.56 -2.89 -19.14
C TYR A 86 -12.04 -2.54 -19.36
N THR A 87 -12.66 -1.72 -18.51
CA THR A 87 -14.05 -1.26 -18.71
C THR A 87 -14.23 -0.57 -20.07
N VAL A 88 -13.36 0.38 -20.41
CA VAL A 88 -13.42 1.10 -21.68
C VAL A 88 -13.14 0.17 -22.87
N GLY A 89 -12.17 -0.74 -22.73
CA GLY A 89 -11.86 -1.75 -23.74
C GLY A 89 -13.05 -2.66 -24.05
N ASP A 90 -13.73 -3.14 -23.01
CA ASP A 90 -14.92 -3.98 -23.14
C ASP A 90 -16.07 -3.22 -23.82
N MET A 91 -16.28 -1.95 -23.49
CA MET A 91 -17.26 -1.10 -24.16
C MET A 91 -16.95 -0.89 -25.65
N HIS A 92 -15.69 -0.64 -26.00
CA HIS A 92 -15.26 -0.47 -27.40
C HIS A 92 -15.40 -1.78 -28.20
N ALA A 93 -15.05 -2.92 -27.58
CA ALA A 93 -15.22 -4.23 -28.20
C ALA A 93 -16.70 -4.53 -28.46
N ALA A 94 -17.57 -4.28 -27.48
CA ALA A 94 -19.02 -4.45 -27.63
C ALA A 94 -19.61 -3.56 -28.73
N ALA A 95 -19.17 -2.30 -28.83
CA ALA A 95 -19.63 -1.35 -29.84
C ALA A 95 -19.34 -1.83 -31.28
N THR A 96 -18.29 -2.62 -31.50
CA THR A 96 -17.96 -3.18 -32.83
C THR A 96 -19.05 -4.14 -33.35
N TYR A 97 -19.84 -4.73 -32.44
CA TYR A 97 -20.92 -5.65 -32.76
C TYR A 97 -22.31 -5.00 -32.77
N MET A 98 -22.42 -3.70 -32.49
CA MET A 98 -23.69 -2.96 -32.61
C MET A 98 -23.83 -2.42 -34.04
N PRO A 99 -24.78 -2.92 -34.86
CA PRO A 99 -25.01 -2.37 -36.18
C PRO A 99 -25.72 -1.01 -36.05
N GLY A 100 -25.09 0.06 -36.55
CA GLY A 100 -25.72 1.32 -36.96
C GLY A 100 -26.68 2.00 -35.97
N PHE A 101 -26.15 2.87 -35.11
CA PHE A 101 -26.80 4.16 -34.81
C PHE A 101 -25.94 5.27 -35.43
N ALA A 102 -26.04 5.41 -36.75
CA ALA A 102 -25.55 6.55 -37.51
C ALA A 102 -26.73 7.13 -38.30
#